data_AF-A0A933VF68-F1
#
_entry.id   AF-A0A933VF68-F1
#
_cell.length_a   1.000
_cell.length_b   1.000
_cell.length_c   1.000
_cell.angle_alpha   90.00
_cell.angle_beta   90.00
_cell.angle_gamma   90.00
#
_symmetry.space_group_name_H-M   'P 1'
#
loop_
_entity.id
_entity.type
_entity.pdbx_description
1 polymer ?
#
loop_
_entity_poly.entity_id
_entity_poly.type
_entity_poly.pdbx_seq_one_letter_code
_entity_poly.pdbx_strand_id
1 'polypeptide(L)'
;MTLPLVMYGSYTCEDTAFVRDRLHKLRVHFKQAMKEDDERVGAVLKKYNSGLMQTPTLVFGNEQIVITEPTIEELEDALTKAGYSIKPPSADVLRLHSYAPDMTKLPAHRYDVLARHPLEHPTKYIVFFAHSEGCRVCQGYAKQLSLRARDFRKLGTHLRMVLHTDIKSTEDWARDYVPGVEVRADEDGSVKREFANFLPDDLGARPGGTWLLILDRNEVPRIGIYGGDAGSLVSATEIIAQLKTF
;
A
#
# COMPACT_ATOMS: atom_id res chain seq x y z
N MET A 1 21.84 -18.68 9.57
CA MET A 1 20.87 -18.85 10.68
C MET A 1 19.91 -17.68 10.64
N THR A 2 18.61 -17.91 10.81
CA THR A 2 17.58 -16.85 10.85
C THR A 2 17.56 -16.18 12.20
N LEU A 3 17.62 -14.84 12.25
CA LEU A 3 17.54 -14.10 13.49
C LEU A 3 16.08 -14.03 13.99
N PRO A 4 15.80 -14.29 15.29
CA PRO A 4 14.44 -14.13 15.82
C PRO A 4 13.95 -12.69 15.65
N LEU A 5 12.70 -12.51 15.27
CA LEU A 5 12.10 -11.20 15.03
C LEU A 5 11.07 -10.85 16.11
N VAL A 6 11.19 -9.64 16.67
CA VAL A 6 10.16 -9.02 17.52
C VAL A 6 9.70 -7.72 16.87
N MET A 7 8.39 -7.57 16.69
CA MET A 7 7.77 -6.34 16.22
C MET A 7 7.11 -5.63 17.41
N TYR A 8 7.57 -4.42 17.67
CA TYR A 8 6.99 -3.50 18.64
C TYR A 8 6.05 -2.53 17.92
N GLY A 9 4.84 -2.35 18.44
CA GLY A 9 3.84 -1.55 17.73
C GLY A 9 2.66 -1.08 18.55
N SER A 10 1.63 -0.66 17.83
CA SER A 10 0.36 -0.15 18.34
C SER A 10 -0.79 -0.77 17.56
N TYR A 11 -1.82 -1.29 18.23
CA TYR A 11 -3.01 -1.81 17.54
C TYR A 11 -3.77 -0.73 16.74
N THR A 12 -3.61 0.53 17.13
CA THR A 12 -4.28 1.67 16.51
C THR A 12 -3.41 2.40 15.48
N CYS A 13 -2.27 1.85 15.08
CA CYS A 13 -1.38 2.43 14.08
C CYS A 13 -1.52 1.68 12.75
N GLU A 14 -1.75 2.43 11.67
CA GLU A 14 -1.84 1.93 10.30
C GLU A 14 -0.53 1.30 9.81
N ASP A 15 0.61 1.91 10.11
CA ASP A 15 1.92 1.38 9.72
C ASP A 15 2.20 0.04 10.43
N THR A 16 1.81 -0.07 11.72
CA THR A 16 1.92 -1.34 12.46
C THR A 16 1.03 -2.41 11.85
N ALA A 17 -0.24 -2.07 11.55
CA ALA A 17 -1.17 -3.01 10.94
C ALA A 17 -0.66 -3.50 9.59
N PHE A 18 -0.13 -2.59 8.76
CA PHE A 18 0.42 -2.89 7.45
C PHE A 18 1.65 -3.80 7.52
N VAL A 19 2.66 -3.46 8.32
CA VAL A 19 3.87 -4.30 8.45
C VAL A 19 3.55 -5.67 9.01
N ARG A 20 2.64 -5.75 9.99
CA ARG A 20 2.18 -7.03 10.54
C ARG A 20 1.56 -7.91 9.45
N ASP A 21 0.64 -7.34 8.65
CA ASP A 21 0.02 -8.06 7.56
C ASP A 21 1.08 -8.51 6.54
N ARG A 22 2.01 -7.63 6.15
CA ARG A 22 3.11 -7.95 5.23
C ARG A 22 3.95 -9.13 5.74
N LEU A 23 4.35 -9.13 7.00
CA LEU A 23 5.11 -10.23 7.61
C LEU A 23 4.34 -11.56 7.54
N HIS A 24 3.02 -11.53 7.81
CA HIS A 24 2.18 -12.73 7.67
C HIS A 24 2.09 -13.22 6.23
N LYS A 25 1.91 -12.33 5.23
CA LYS A 25 1.86 -12.71 3.82
C LYS A 25 3.20 -13.27 3.31
N LEU A 26 4.31 -12.75 3.83
CA LEU A 26 5.66 -13.27 3.58
C LEU A 26 5.97 -14.55 4.37
N ARG A 27 5.04 -15.05 5.20
CA ARG A 27 5.18 -16.25 6.05
C ARG A 27 6.37 -16.16 7.01
N VAL A 28 6.65 -14.96 7.50
CA VAL A 28 7.68 -14.71 8.49
C VAL A 28 7.11 -14.98 9.88
N HIS A 29 7.82 -15.76 10.70
CA HIS A 29 7.50 -15.94 12.11
C HIS A 29 8.11 -14.81 12.94
N PHE A 30 7.30 -14.19 13.80
CA PHE A 30 7.73 -13.11 14.68
C PHE A 30 6.91 -13.08 15.96
N LYS A 31 7.48 -12.47 17.01
CA LYS A 31 6.74 -12.10 18.21
C LYS A 31 6.20 -10.69 18.07
N GLN A 32 5.03 -10.45 18.67
CA GLN A 32 4.39 -9.13 18.71
C GLN A 32 4.44 -8.61 20.14
N ALA A 33 4.78 -7.34 20.31
CA ALA A 33 4.73 -6.64 21.58
C ALA A 33 4.05 -5.27 21.36
N MET A 34 2.84 -5.12 21.87
CA MET A 34 2.01 -3.94 21.60
C MET A 34 1.97 -3.04 22.83
N LYS A 35 2.05 -1.73 22.62
CA LYS A 35 2.09 -0.76 23.73
C LYS A 35 0.81 -0.78 24.57
N GLU A 36 -0.29 -1.25 24.02
CA GLU A 36 -1.56 -1.43 24.72
C GLU A 36 -1.54 -2.60 25.71
N ASP A 37 -0.70 -3.61 25.47
CA ASP A 37 -0.65 -4.84 26.29
C ASP A 37 0.49 -4.83 27.32
N ASP A 38 1.57 -4.08 27.05
CA ASP A 38 2.76 -4.05 27.90
C ASP A 38 3.36 -2.64 27.95
N GLU A 39 3.28 -2.01 29.13
CA GLU A 39 3.80 -0.65 29.37
C GLU A 39 5.31 -0.52 29.06
N ARG A 40 6.06 -1.62 29.12
CA ARG A 40 7.50 -1.63 28.82
C ARG A 40 7.80 -1.40 27.35
N VAL A 41 6.85 -1.69 26.45
CA VAL A 41 7.00 -1.46 25.00
C VAL A 41 7.29 0.01 24.73
N GLY A 42 6.67 0.94 25.46
CA GLY A 42 6.94 2.37 25.29
C GLY A 42 8.39 2.74 25.56
N ALA A 43 9.03 2.14 26.58
CA ALA A 43 10.45 2.37 26.85
C ALA A 43 11.34 1.82 25.72
N VAL A 44 10.99 0.65 25.16
CA VAL A 44 11.71 0.05 24.03
C VAL A 44 11.58 0.91 22.77
N LEU A 45 10.38 1.39 22.46
CA LEU A 45 10.15 2.28 21.31
C LEU A 45 10.98 3.56 21.45
N LYS A 46 10.97 4.20 22.63
CA LYS A 46 11.78 5.40 22.89
C LYS A 46 13.28 5.13 22.80
N LYS A 47 13.74 3.96 23.26
CA LYS A 47 15.15 3.55 23.19
C LYS A 47 15.68 3.57 21.76
N TYR A 48 14.92 3.03 20.80
CA TYR A 48 15.39 2.91 19.41
C TYR A 48 15.09 4.12 18.53
N ASN A 49 14.18 4.99 18.97
CA ASN A 49 13.66 6.08 18.13
C ASN A 49 13.98 7.47 18.71
N SER A 50 15.16 7.64 19.29
CA SER A 50 15.63 8.94 19.83
C SER A 50 14.64 9.59 20.81
N GLY A 51 13.97 8.79 21.64
CA GLY A 51 12.97 9.26 22.61
C GLY A 51 11.55 9.41 22.06
N LEU A 52 11.32 9.16 20.75
CA LEU A 52 10.02 9.21 20.11
C LEU A 52 9.28 7.86 20.18
N MET A 53 7.96 7.92 20.08
CA MET A 53 7.09 6.75 20.03
C MET A 53 6.74 6.43 18.57
N GLN A 54 7.70 5.89 17.82
CA GLN A 54 7.50 5.50 16.42
C GLN A 54 7.12 4.04 16.34
N THR A 55 6.14 3.71 15.48
CA THR A 55 5.65 2.34 15.34
C THR A 55 5.32 2.02 13.88
N PRO A 56 5.68 0.85 13.37
CA PRO A 56 6.30 -0.26 14.09
C PRO A 56 7.82 -0.14 14.18
N THR A 57 8.42 -0.68 15.25
CA THR A 57 9.87 -0.91 15.34
C THR A 57 10.12 -2.40 15.35
N LEU A 58 10.97 -2.89 14.46
CA LEU A 58 11.33 -4.29 14.34
C LEU A 58 12.75 -4.51 14.83
N VAL A 59 12.92 -5.50 15.68
CA VAL A 59 14.21 -5.89 16.26
C VAL A 59 14.51 -7.34 15.88
N PHE A 60 15.65 -7.56 15.23
CA PHE A 60 16.13 -8.87 14.81
C PHE A 60 17.30 -9.32 15.69
N GLY A 61 17.23 -10.56 16.18
CA GLY A 61 18.24 -11.14 17.04
C GLY A 61 18.32 -10.40 18.36
N ASN A 62 19.52 -10.37 18.95
CA ASN A 62 19.81 -9.55 20.12
C ASN A 62 20.23 -8.14 19.68
N GLU A 63 19.30 -7.41 19.07
CA GLU A 63 19.50 -6.03 18.58
C GLU A 63 20.49 -5.90 17.42
N GLN A 64 20.68 -6.96 16.64
CA GLN A 64 21.65 -7.00 15.54
C GLN A 64 21.20 -6.16 14.35
N ILE A 65 19.88 -6.11 14.10
CA ILE A 65 19.25 -5.23 13.12
C ILE A 65 18.04 -4.61 13.81
N VAL A 66 17.90 -3.30 13.72
CA VAL A 66 16.75 -2.55 14.20
C VAL A 66 16.31 -1.60 13.10
N ILE A 67 15.03 -1.66 12.73
CA ILE A 67 14.41 -0.77 11.74
C ILE A 67 13.09 -0.23 12.31
N THR A 68 12.75 1.00 11.96
CA THR A 68 11.56 1.70 12.45
C THR A 68 10.78 2.27 11.28
N GLU A 69 9.45 2.11 11.33
CA GLU A 69 8.50 2.55 10.31
C GLU A 69 8.99 2.20 8.89
N PRO A 70 9.44 0.96 8.66
CA PRO A 70 10.13 0.65 7.42
C PRO A 70 9.18 0.75 6.24
N THR A 71 9.74 1.20 5.12
CA THR A 71 9.17 0.92 3.81
C THR A 71 9.13 -0.59 3.53
N ILE A 72 8.39 -1.00 2.51
CA ILE A 72 8.31 -2.41 2.10
C ILE A 72 9.70 -2.91 1.72
N GLU A 73 10.46 -2.10 0.99
CA GLU A 73 11.79 -2.42 0.53
C GLU A 73 12.79 -2.56 1.68
N GLU A 74 12.75 -1.65 2.64
CA GLU A 74 13.61 -1.72 3.85
C GLU A 74 13.27 -2.95 4.70
N LEU A 75 11.98 -3.29 4.80
CA LEU A 75 11.54 -4.50 5.51
C LEU A 75 12.08 -5.75 4.82
N GLU A 76 11.95 -5.86 3.50
CA GLU A 76 12.41 -7.02 2.72
C GLU A 76 13.94 -7.18 2.74
N ASP A 77 14.66 -6.07 2.64
CA ASP A 77 16.12 -6.05 2.76
C ASP A 77 16.57 -6.49 4.15
N ALA A 78 15.95 -5.95 5.22
CA ALA A 78 16.24 -6.36 6.59
C ALA A 78 15.93 -7.83 6.85
N LEU A 79 14.81 -8.35 6.33
CA LEU A 79 14.46 -9.77 6.41
C LEU A 79 15.52 -10.65 5.73
N THR A 80 15.95 -10.26 4.52
CA THR A 80 16.99 -10.99 3.78
C THR A 80 18.31 -10.99 4.55
N LYS A 81 18.74 -9.83 5.06
CA LYS A 81 19.96 -9.70 5.90
C LYS A 81 19.88 -10.50 7.20
N ALA A 82 18.70 -10.60 7.79
CA ALA A 82 18.43 -11.42 8.97
C ALA A 82 18.34 -12.93 8.67
N GLY A 83 18.51 -13.33 7.40
CA GLY A 83 18.58 -14.72 6.96
C GLY A 83 17.23 -15.35 6.59
N TYR A 84 16.16 -14.57 6.47
CA TYR A 84 14.85 -15.08 6.03
C TYR A 84 14.84 -15.31 4.52
N SER A 85 14.30 -16.45 4.10
CA SER A 85 13.96 -16.70 2.70
C SER A 85 12.54 -16.22 2.46
N ILE A 86 12.41 -15.07 1.80
CA ILE A 86 11.11 -14.46 1.46
C ILE A 86 10.87 -14.55 -0.05
N LYS A 87 9.60 -14.65 -0.42
CA LYS A 87 9.15 -14.50 -1.81
C LYS A 87 8.25 -13.26 -1.86
N PRO A 88 8.76 -12.11 -2.30
CA PRO A 88 7.94 -10.93 -2.50
C PRO A 88 6.80 -11.22 -3.49
N PRO A 89 5.64 -10.57 -3.34
CA PRO A 89 4.61 -10.57 -4.37
C PRO A 89 5.18 -10.04 -5.69
N SER A 90 4.66 -10.58 -6.79
CA SER A 90 4.99 -10.17 -8.14
C SER A 90 3.76 -9.61 -8.83
N ALA A 91 3.97 -8.82 -9.88
CA ALA A 91 2.90 -8.30 -10.69
C ALA A 91 2.60 -9.22 -11.89
N ASP A 92 1.33 -9.28 -12.28
CA ASP A 92 0.86 -10.00 -13.47
C ASP A 92 0.80 -9.05 -14.67
N VAL A 93 1.37 -9.46 -15.80
CA VAL A 93 1.30 -8.70 -17.06
C VAL A 93 0.00 -9.03 -17.78
N LEU A 94 -0.82 -8.01 -18.02
CA LEU A 94 -2.14 -8.11 -18.61
C LEU A 94 -2.09 -7.80 -20.11
N ARG A 95 -2.71 -8.68 -20.91
CA ARG A 95 -2.84 -8.52 -22.37
C ARG A 95 -4.27 -8.21 -22.75
N LEU A 96 -4.76 -7.05 -22.30
CA LEU A 96 -6.11 -6.59 -22.60
C LEU A 96 -6.11 -5.63 -23.80
N HIS A 97 -7.17 -5.70 -24.60
CA HIS A 97 -7.38 -4.87 -25.79
C HIS A 97 -8.55 -3.89 -25.65
N SER A 98 -9.23 -3.92 -24.51
CA SER A 98 -10.41 -3.12 -24.22
C SER A 98 -10.11 -2.07 -23.17
N TYR A 99 -10.84 -0.96 -23.21
CA TYR A 99 -10.79 0.09 -22.19
C TYR A 99 -11.25 -0.45 -20.84
N ALA A 100 -10.60 0.00 -19.76
CA ALA A 100 -11.10 -0.26 -18.42
C ALA A 100 -12.48 0.37 -18.21
N PRO A 101 -13.25 -0.11 -17.20
CA PRO A 101 -14.43 0.60 -16.75
C PRO A 101 -14.15 2.07 -16.43
N ASP A 102 -15.11 2.92 -16.79
CA ASP A 102 -14.98 4.37 -16.75
C ASP A 102 -14.98 4.90 -15.31
N MET A 103 -13.79 5.24 -14.81
CA MET A 103 -13.61 5.82 -13.47
C MET A 103 -14.04 7.28 -13.38
N THR A 104 -14.29 7.98 -14.49
CA THR A 104 -14.69 9.40 -14.47
C THR A 104 -16.06 9.60 -13.82
N LYS A 105 -16.88 8.54 -13.78
CA LYS A 105 -18.18 8.48 -13.10
C LYS A 105 -18.08 8.60 -11.58
N LEU A 106 -16.94 8.24 -11.00
CA LEU A 106 -16.76 8.32 -9.54
C LEU A 106 -16.48 9.75 -9.10
N PRO A 107 -17.10 10.25 -8.02
CA PRO A 107 -16.72 11.53 -7.43
C PRO A 107 -15.26 11.49 -6.98
N ALA A 108 -14.54 12.59 -7.21
CA ALA A 108 -13.10 12.69 -6.99
C ALA A 108 -12.75 13.87 -6.08
N HIS A 109 -11.85 13.64 -5.12
CA HIS A 109 -11.32 14.67 -4.24
C HIS A 109 -9.81 14.81 -4.40
N ARG A 110 -9.37 16.06 -4.23
CA ARG A 110 -7.97 16.47 -4.33
C ARG A 110 -7.67 17.43 -3.18
N TYR A 111 -6.87 16.96 -2.23
CA TYR A 111 -6.40 17.79 -1.12
C TYR A 111 -4.97 18.26 -1.41
N ASP A 112 -4.68 19.56 -1.26
CA ASP A 112 -3.34 20.18 -1.30
C ASP A 112 -2.66 20.49 -2.68
N VAL A 113 -1.58 21.29 -2.63
CA VAL A 113 -0.88 21.98 -3.75
C VAL A 113 -0.29 21.05 -4.80
N LEU A 114 0.12 19.82 -4.44
CA LEU A 114 0.51 18.83 -5.45
C LEU A 114 -0.67 18.43 -6.34
N ALA A 115 -1.91 18.52 -5.87
CA ALA A 115 -3.09 18.28 -6.68
C ALA A 115 -3.53 19.51 -7.51
N ARG A 116 -2.97 20.70 -7.22
CA ARG A 116 -3.17 21.95 -7.99
C ARG A 116 -2.37 22.00 -9.28
N HIS A 117 -1.35 21.14 -9.42
CA HIS A 117 -0.64 20.89 -10.67
C HIS A 117 -0.87 19.45 -11.11
N PRO A 118 -2.10 19.10 -11.54
CA PRO A 118 -2.30 17.83 -12.21
C PRO A 118 -1.37 17.74 -13.42
N LEU A 119 -0.90 16.54 -13.70
CA LEU A 119 -0.33 16.27 -15.01
C LEU A 119 -1.48 16.50 -16.01
N GLU A 120 -1.34 17.51 -16.88
CA GLU A 120 -2.36 17.84 -17.87
C GLU A 120 -2.64 16.64 -18.79
N HIS A 121 -1.63 15.80 -19.01
CA HIS A 121 -1.71 14.58 -19.83
C HIS A 121 -0.88 13.44 -19.21
N PRO A 122 -1.41 12.68 -18.24
CA PRO A 122 -0.73 11.50 -17.73
C PRO A 122 -0.53 10.48 -18.85
N THR A 123 0.64 9.86 -18.91
CA THR A 123 0.90 8.77 -19.85
C THR A 123 0.51 7.42 -19.27
N LYS A 124 0.36 7.34 -17.94
CA LYS A 124 0.00 6.12 -17.19
C LYS A 124 -0.76 6.48 -15.92
N TYR A 125 -1.47 5.49 -15.39
CA TYR A 125 -2.15 5.60 -14.10
C TYR A 125 -1.79 4.40 -13.22
N ILE A 126 -1.53 4.65 -11.94
CA ILE A 126 -1.58 3.64 -10.89
C ILE A 126 -2.94 3.79 -10.22
N VAL A 127 -3.72 2.72 -10.17
CA VAL A 127 -5.01 2.70 -9.47
C VAL A 127 -4.94 1.70 -8.34
N PHE A 128 -4.97 2.21 -7.11
CA PHE A 128 -5.06 1.39 -5.90
C PHE A 128 -6.50 1.36 -5.40
N PHE A 129 -7.08 0.18 -5.34
CA PHE A 129 -8.44 -0.02 -4.83
C PHE A 129 -8.36 -0.64 -3.43
N ALA A 130 -8.70 0.16 -2.43
CA ALA A 130 -8.70 -0.24 -1.03
C ALA A 130 -9.96 -1.04 -0.65
N HIS A 131 -9.98 -1.59 0.56
CA HIS A 131 -11.17 -2.24 1.13
C HIS A 131 -12.24 -1.23 1.52
N SER A 132 -11.95 -0.37 2.50
CA SER A 132 -12.82 0.70 3.01
C SER A 132 -11.97 1.69 3.80
N GLU A 133 -12.57 2.80 4.24
CA GLU A 133 -11.94 3.83 5.06
C GLU A 133 -11.39 3.28 6.40
N GLY A 134 -12.03 2.26 6.97
CA GLY A 134 -11.64 1.66 8.25
C GLY A 134 -10.48 0.65 8.16
N CYS A 135 -10.02 0.29 6.97
CA CYS A 135 -8.98 -0.71 6.80
C CYS A 135 -7.58 -0.14 7.06
N ARG A 136 -7.05 -0.37 8.27
CA ARG A 136 -5.71 0.09 8.69
C ARG A 136 -4.56 -0.42 7.81
N VAL A 137 -4.69 -1.63 7.27
CA VAL A 137 -3.68 -2.20 6.36
C VAL A 137 -3.66 -1.42 5.04
N CYS A 138 -4.83 -1.04 4.50
CA CYS A 138 -4.93 -0.20 3.32
C CYS A 138 -4.43 1.23 3.59
N GLN A 139 -4.69 1.80 4.77
CA GLN A 139 -4.18 3.11 5.18
C GLN A 139 -2.64 3.14 5.16
N GLY A 140 -1.98 2.16 5.82
CA GLY A 140 -0.52 2.08 5.86
C GLY A 140 0.09 1.88 4.47
N TYR A 141 -0.50 1.01 3.64
CA TYR A 141 -0.03 0.84 2.26
C TYR A 141 -0.20 2.10 1.41
N ALA A 142 -1.34 2.79 1.54
CA ALA A 142 -1.61 4.03 0.84
C ALA A 142 -0.61 5.14 1.19
N LYS A 143 -0.26 5.27 2.48
CA LYS A 143 0.77 6.19 2.97
C LYS A 143 2.14 5.89 2.34
N GLN A 144 2.53 4.62 2.26
CA GLN A 144 3.77 4.20 1.59
C GLN A 144 3.77 4.61 0.10
N LEU A 145 2.66 4.42 -0.62
CA LEU A 145 2.54 4.85 -2.02
C LEU A 145 2.57 6.37 -2.18
N SER A 146 1.89 7.12 -1.30
CA SER A 146 1.78 8.58 -1.39
C SER A 146 3.15 9.27 -1.22
N LEU A 147 4.01 8.72 -0.36
CA LEU A 147 5.41 9.17 -0.21
C LEU A 147 6.21 9.08 -1.53
N ARG A 148 5.80 8.19 -2.44
CA ARG A 148 6.44 7.98 -3.75
C ARG A 148 5.69 8.63 -4.91
N ALA A 149 4.59 9.35 -4.66
CA ALA A 149 3.77 9.98 -5.69
C ALA A 149 4.55 10.93 -6.61
N ARG A 150 5.56 11.65 -6.07
CA ARG A 150 6.43 12.51 -6.88
C ARG A 150 7.30 11.73 -7.86
N ASP A 151 7.76 10.55 -7.48
CA ASP A 151 8.57 9.70 -8.36
C ASP A 151 7.72 9.12 -9.49
N PHE A 152 6.48 8.70 -9.19
CA PHE A 152 5.53 8.27 -10.22
C PHE A 152 5.25 9.41 -11.23
N ARG A 153 5.08 10.65 -10.76
CA ARG A 153 4.87 11.80 -11.65
C ARG A 153 6.05 12.11 -12.56
N LYS A 154 7.30 11.94 -12.10
CA LYS A 154 8.49 12.08 -12.95
C LYS A 154 8.49 11.08 -14.11
N LEU A 155 7.80 9.95 -13.95
CA LEU A 155 7.58 8.94 -14.98
C LEU A 155 6.28 9.16 -15.79
N GLY A 156 5.68 10.35 -15.70
CA GLY A 156 4.41 10.67 -16.37
C GLY A 156 3.20 9.91 -15.81
N THR A 157 3.31 9.34 -14.62
CA THR A 157 2.28 8.47 -14.03
C THR A 157 1.50 9.20 -12.93
N HIS A 158 0.17 9.08 -12.97
CA HIS A 158 -0.71 9.60 -11.91
C HIS A 158 -1.11 8.48 -10.94
N LEU A 159 -1.01 8.75 -9.63
CA LEU A 159 -1.51 7.84 -8.59
C LEU A 159 -2.94 8.22 -8.22
N ARG A 160 -3.86 7.27 -8.36
CA ARG A 160 -5.28 7.36 -8.00
C ARG A 160 -5.61 6.26 -7.00
N MET A 161 -6.43 6.59 -6.02
CA MET A 161 -6.96 5.64 -5.05
C MET A 161 -8.48 5.58 -5.13
N VAL A 162 -9.05 4.41 -4.95
CA VAL A 162 -10.50 4.16 -4.96
C VAL A 162 -10.88 3.49 -3.64
N LEU A 163 -11.83 4.07 -2.92
CA LEU A 163 -12.31 3.57 -1.63
C LEU A 163 -13.79 3.22 -1.73
N HIS A 164 -14.16 2.05 -1.21
CA HIS A 164 -15.55 1.68 -1.04
C HIS A 164 -16.12 2.34 0.23
N THR A 165 -16.53 3.59 0.11
CA THR A 165 -17.05 4.42 1.19
C THR A 165 -17.74 5.66 0.64
N ASP A 166 -18.42 6.42 1.50
CA ASP A 166 -19.07 7.67 1.12
C ASP A 166 -18.07 8.79 0.83
N ILE A 167 -18.57 9.86 0.24
CA ILE A 167 -17.75 10.99 -0.20
C ILE A 167 -17.03 11.70 0.97
N LYS A 168 -17.69 11.86 2.11
CA LYS A 168 -17.15 12.56 3.28
C LYS A 168 -16.06 11.71 3.95
N SER A 169 -16.32 10.42 4.12
CA SER A 169 -15.34 9.46 4.64
C SER A 169 -14.11 9.37 3.74
N THR A 170 -14.30 9.49 2.42
CA THR A 170 -13.20 9.57 1.46
C THR A 170 -12.36 10.84 1.63
N GLU A 171 -13.00 12.00 1.85
CA GLU A 171 -12.30 13.26 2.11
C GLU A 171 -11.47 13.21 3.39
N ASP A 172 -12.06 12.71 4.47
CA ASP A 172 -11.38 12.56 5.76
C ASP A 172 -10.17 11.62 5.63
N TRP A 173 -10.35 10.48 4.97
CA TRP A 173 -9.28 9.52 4.71
C TRP A 173 -8.15 10.11 3.86
N ALA A 174 -8.48 10.84 2.79
CA ALA A 174 -7.50 11.44 1.91
C ALA A 174 -6.65 12.50 2.64
N ARG A 175 -7.30 13.33 3.47
CA ARG A 175 -6.64 14.34 4.30
C ARG A 175 -5.69 13.71 5.31
N ASP A 176 -6.11 12.65 5.97
CA ASP A 176 -5.40 12.10 7.12
C ASP A 176 -4.24 11.17 6.71
N TYR A 177 -4.35 10.48 5.57
CA TYR A 177 -3.37 9.45 5.17
C TYR A 177 -2.58 9.75 3.88
N VAL A 178 -3.17 10.46 2.91
CA VAL A 178 -2.57 10.63 1.57
C VAL A 178 -2.74 12.04 1.00
N PRO A 179 -2.33 13.09 1.72
CA PRO A 179 -2.44 14.46 1.22
C PRO A 179 -1.72 14.61 -0.14
N GLY A 180 -2.38 15.25 -1.11
CA GLY A 180 -1.82 15.46 -2.46
C GLY A 180 -2.09 14.35 -3.48
N VAL A 181 -2.77 13.27 -3.10
CA VAL A 181 -3.15 12.16 -3.98
C VAL A 181 -4.64 12.26 -4.37
N GLU A 182 -4.98 11.85 -5.61
CA GLU A 182 -6.38 11.74 -6.04
C GLU A 182 -7.03 10.52 -5.36
N VAL A 183 -8.12 10.76 -4.63
CA VAL A 183 -8.92 9.69 -4.00
C VAL A 183 -10.37 9.80 -4.48
N ARG A 184 -10.97 8.67 -4.85
CA ARG A 184 -12.34 8.57 -5.36
C ARG A 184 -13.20 7.68 -4.49
N ALA A 185 -14.44 8.11 -4.27
CA ALA A 185 -15.43 7.36 -3.50
C ALA A 185 -16.21 6.42 -4.44
N ASP A 186 -16.21 5.12 -4.15
CA ASP A 186 -16.99 4.07 -4.81
C ASP A 186 -18.02 3.52 -3.81
N GLU A 187 -18.93 4.39 -3.40
CA GLU A 187 -19.85 4.20 -2.27
C GLU A 187 -20.65 2.90 -2.35
N ASP A 188 -21.17 2.58 -3.54
CA ASP A 188 -21.91 1.34 -3.75
C ASP A 188 -21.01 0.17 -4.20
N GLY A 189 -19.72 0.41 -4.42
CA GLY A 189 -18.73 -0.58 -4.86
C GLY A 189 -18.93 -1.03 -6.31
N SER A 190 -19.75 -0.32 -7.09
CA SER A 190 -20.09 -0.69 -8.46
C SER A 190 -18.87 -0.71 -9.34
N VAL A 191 -17.98 0.28 -9.24
CA VAL A 191 -16.81 0.35 -10.11
C VAL A 191 -15.83 -0.76 -9.80
N LYS A 192 -15.56 -1.03 -8.52
CA LYS A 192 -14.70 -2.15 -8.13
C LYS A 192 -15.25 -3.49 -8.65
N ARG A 193 -16.58 -3.69 -8.62
CA ARG A 193 -17.24 -4.88 -9.19
C ARG A 193 -17.14 -4.93 -10.73
N GLU A 194 -17.34 -3.80 -11.41
CA GLU A 194 -17.20 -3.72 -12.87
C GLU A 194 -15.77 -4.09 -13.31
N PHE A 195 -14.75 -3.57 -12.62
CA PHE A 195 -13.37 -3.96 -12.88
C PHE A 195 -13.14 -5.46 -12.62
N ALA A 196 -13.78 -6.04 -11.61
CA ALA A 196 -13.55 -7.43 -11.25
C ALA A 196 -14.13 -8.35 -12.33
N ASN A 197 -15.28 -7.98 -12.89
CA ASN A 197 -15.90 -8.68 -14.02
C ASN A 197 -15.17 -8.43 -15.35
N PHE A 198 -14.42 -7.33 -15.47
CA PHE A 198 -13.65 -6.99 -16.66
C PHE A 198 -12.32 -7.76 -16.75
N LEU A 199 -11.71 -8.04 -15.60
CA LEU A 199 -10.43 -8.74 -15.54
C LEU A 199 -10.60 -10.26 -15.67
N PRO A 200 -9.60 -10.98 -16.23
CA PRO A 200 -9.61 -12.43 -16.28
C PRO A 200 -9.83 -13.08 -14.90
N ASP A 201 -10.72 -14.08 -14.84
CA ASP A 201 -11.15 -14.74 -13.59
C ASP A 201 -10.00 -15.40 -12.81
N ASP A 202 -8.92 -15.81 -13.50
CA ASP A 202 -7.77 -16.50 -12.93
C ASP A 202 -6.80 -15.60 -12.17
N LEU A 203 -6.94 -14.27 -12.30
CA LEU A 203 -6.05 -13.29 -11.66
C LEU A 203 -6.38 -13.05 -10.18
N GLY A 204 -7.48 -13.60 -9.66
CA GLY A 204 -7.85 -13.44 -8.25
C GLY A 204 -8.39 -12.05 -7.89
N ALA A 205 -8.77 -11.25 -8.87
CA ALA A 205 -9.45 -9.98 -8.73
C ALA A 205 -10.85 -10.14 -8.09
N ARG A 206 -10.93 -10.03 -6.76
CA ARG A 206 -12.19 -10.16 -6.02
C ARG A 206 -12.69 -8.79 -5.55
N PRO A 207 -14.00 -8.48 -5.64
CA PRO A 207 -14.55 -7.21 -5.15
C PRO A 207 -14.22 -6.93 -3.68
N GLY A 208 -14.18 -7.97 -2.84
CA GLY A 208 -13.85 -7.86 -1.43
C GLY A 208 -12.36 -7.84 -1.10
N GLY A 209 -11.47 -7.98 -2.10
CA GLY A 209 -10.02 -7.94 -1.89
C GLY A 209 -9.44 -6.54 -2.10
N THR A 210 -8.12 -6.48 -2.17
CA THR A 210 -7.37 -5.27 -2.52
C THR A 210 -6.47 -5.54 -3.71
N TRP A 211 -6.22 -4.51 -4.48
CA TRP A 211 -5.61 -4.66 -5.79
C TRP A 211 -5.04 -3.33 -6.27
N LEU A 212 -3.98 -3.45 -7.05
CA LEU A 212 -3.30 -2.35 -7.70
C LEU A 212 -3.22 -2.66 -9.19
N LEU A 213 -3.69 -1.71 -10.00
CA LEU A 213 -3.58 -1.78 -11.46
C LEU A 213 -2.64 -0.69 -11.96
N ILE A 214 -1.88 -1.01 -13.01
CA ILE A 214 -1.19 0.00 -13.80
C ILE A 214 -1.84 0.06 -15.17
N LEU A 215 -2.37 1.22 -15.51
CA LEU A 215 -3.05 1.51 -16.76
C LEU A 215 -2.16 2.35 -17.67
N ASP A 216 -2.30 2.16 -18.98
CA ASP A 216 -1.67 3.05 -19.96
C ASP A 216 -2.44 4.38 -20.14
N ARG A 217 -1.99 5.21 -21.08
CA ARG A 217 -2.61 6.51 -21.40
C ARG A 217 -4.06 6.43 -21.86
N ASN A 218 -4.49 5.26 -22.33
CA ASN A 218 -5.85 4.97 -22.78
C ASN A 218 -6.65 4.26 -21.69
N GLU A 219 -6.15 4.25 -20.45
CA GLU A 219 -6.76 3.56 -19.31
C GLU A 219 -6.92 2.05 -19.52
N VAL A 220 -6.14 1.43 -20.41
CA VAL A 220 -6.15 -0.04 -20.57
C VAL A 220 -5.25 -0.66 -19.50
N PRO A 221 -5.71 -1.64 -18.70
CA PRO A 221 -4.85 -2.29 -17.72
C PRO A 221 -3.75 -3.09 -18.40
N ARG A 222 -2.51 -2.82 -18.00
CA ARG A 222 -1.30 -3.51 -18.47
C ARG A 222 -0.69 -4.38 -17.40
N ILE A 223 -0.91 -4.04 -16.14
CA ILE A 223 -0.35 -4.76 -15.00
C ILE A 223 -1.40 -4.83 -13.90
N GLY A 224 -1.50 -5.99 -13.25
CA GLY A 224 -2.36 -6.21 -12.11
C GLY A 224 -1.61 -6.88 -10.96
N ILE A 225 -1.91 -6.43 -9.74
CA ILE A 225 -1.47 -7.07 -8.50
C ILE A 225 -2.69 -7.22 -7.61
N TYR A 226 -2.92 -8.43 -7.09
CA TYR A 226 -4.15 -8.79 -6.39
C TYR A 226 -3.84 -9.44 -5.06
N GLY A 227 -4.66 -9.15 -4.04
CA GLY A 227 -4.45 -9.66 -2.70
C GLY A 227 -5.72 -9.69 -1.87
N GLY A 228 -5.73 -10.54 -0.85
CA GLY A 228 -6.76 -10.48 0.19
C GLY A 228 -6.60 -9.24 1.07
N ASP A 229 -5.37 -8.79 1.31
CA ASP A 229 -5.02 -7.60 2.11
C ASP A 229 -3.82 -6.86 1.50
N ALA A 230 -3.61 -5.60 1.91
CA ALA A 230 -2.66 -4.73 1.20
C ALA A 230 -1.20 -5.15 1.44
N GLY A 231 -0.92 -5.93 2.48
CA GLY A 231 0.39 -6.56 2.68
C GLY A 231 0.71 -7.62 1.63
N SER A 232 -0.22 -8.03 0.77
CA SER A 232 0.05 -8.87 -0.41
C SER A 232 0.43 -8.07 -1.66
N LEU A 233 0.37 -6.74 -1.62
CA LEU A 233 0.67 -5.91 -2.79
C LEU A 233 2.18 -5.63 -2.91
N VAL A 234 2.60 -5.24 -4.10
CA VAL A 234 4.02 -4.98 -4.41
C VAL A 234 4.53 -3.68 -3.79
N SER A 235 5.86 -3.57 -3.67
CA SER A 235 6.54 -2.36 -3.21
C SER A 235 6.49 -1.23 -4.24
N ALA A 236 6.76 0.01 -3.81
CA ALA A 236 6.81 1.14 -4.74
C ALA A 236 7.96 1.03 -5.75
N THR A 237 9.06 0.39 -5.35
CA THR A 237 10.21 0.10 -6.21
C THR A 237 9.84 -0.89 -7.30
N GLU A 238 9.08 -1.94 -6.97
CA GLU A 238 8.54 -2.86 -7.96
C GLU A 238 7.58 -2.15 -8.92
N ILE A 239 6.69 -1.29 -8.41
CA ILE A 239 5.82 -0.45 -9.26
C ILE A 239 6.65 0.41 -10.22
N ILE A 240 7.72 1.05 -9.74
CA ILE A 240 8.62 1.86 -10.59
C ILE A 240 9.33 1.01 -11.64
N ALA A 241 9.76 -0.21 -11.27
CA ALA A 241 10.36 -1.13 -12.23
C ALA A 241 9.37 -1.46 -13.34
N GLN A 242 8.14 -1.82 -12.97
CA GLN A 242 7.06 -2.09 -13.91
C GLN A 242 6.73 -0.90 -14.82
N LEU A 243 6.64 0.31 -14.27
CA LEU A 243 6.41 1.53 -15.04
C LEU A 243 7.48 1.83 -16.10
N LYS A 244 8.69 1.29 -15.97
CA LYS A 244 9.77 1.47 -16.95
C LYS A 244 9.73 0.44 -18.10
N THR A 245 8.92 -0.60 -17.99
CA THR A 245 8.91 -1.71 -18.95
C THR A 245 7.98 -1.51 -20.16
N PHE A 246 7.03 -0.58 -20.09
CA PHE A 246 6.07 -0.29 -21.16
C PHE A 246 5.74 1.19 -21.27
#